data_AF-A0A3S8YIH8-F1
#
_entry.id   AF-A0A3S8YIH8-F1
#
_cell.length_a   1.000
_cell.length_b   1.000
_cell.length_c   1.000
_cell.angle_alpha   90.00
_cell.angle_beta   90.00
_cell.angle_gamma   90.00
#
_symmetry.space_group_name_H-M   'P 1'
#
loop_
_entity.id
_entity.type
_entity.pdbx_description
1 polymer ?
#
loop_
_entity_poly.entity_id
_entity_poly.type
_entity_poly.pdbx_seq_one_letter_code
_entity_poly.pdbx_strand_id
1 'polypeptide(L)'
;MTAQLPLLIPLLADEDAAVRQAAGWTVGHTRDTGIALPAVRSLLAAETEPIVRAELLTAYSRMDRAGAVAEARSLLGPDTPAPLRLAAVFAALGPGEPWLAVHRTALRSLLVVLLAEARRPALEASCSA
;
A
#
# COMPACT_ATOMS: atom_id res chain seq x y z
N MET A 1 -0.99 -2.87 23.09
CA MET A 1 -0.37 -2.15 21.94
C MET A 1 -1.19 -0.95 21.46
N THR A 2 -2.46 -0.79 21.86
CA THR A 2 -3.29 0.37 21.49
C THR A 2 -3.12 1.58 22.41
N ALA A 3 -2.54 1.44 23.60
CA ALA A 3 -2.39 2.54 24.56
C ALA A 3 -1.53 3.71 24.04
N GLN A 4 -0.70 3.45 23.03
CA GLN A 4 0.21 4.40 22.40
C GLN A 4 -0.36 4.99 21.11
N LEU A 5 -1.56 4.57 20.67
CA LEU A 5 -2.22 5.15 19.50
C LEU A 5 -2.30 6.68 19.54
N PRO A 6 -2.62 7.33 20.68
CA PRO A 6 -2.62 8.80 20.74
C PRO A 6 -1.29 9.46 20.36
N LEU A 7 -0.16 8.76 20.52
CA LEU A 7 1.17 9.25 20.11
C LEU A 7 1.49 8.95 18.64
N LEU A 8 0.89 7.90 18.07
CA LEU A 8 1.12 7.48 16.68
C LEU A 8 0.24 8.22 15.68
N ILE A 9 -0.99 8.57 16.07
CA ILE A 9 -1.97 9.22 15.18
C ILE A 9 -1.44 10.56 14.62
N PRO A 10 -0.80 11.44 15.40
CA PRO A 10 -0.21 12.67 14.85
C PRO A 10 0.86 12.43 13.77
N LEU A 11 1.63 11.33 13.89
CA LEU A 11 2.70 10.99 12.94
C LEU A 11 2.18 10.58 11.56
N LEU A 12 0.89 10.29 11.44
CA LEU A 12 0.24 10.11 10.14
C LEU A 12 0.27 11.41 9.32
N ALA A 13 0.36 12.57 9.94
CA ALA A 13 0.42 13.86 9.25
C ALA A 13 1.83 14.49 9.25
N ASP A 14 2.87 13.70 9.57
CA ASP A 14 4.25 14.17 9.59
C ASP A 14 4.69 14.68 8.21
N GLU A 15 5.61 15.65 8.16
CA GLU A 15 6.11 16.19 6.89
C GLU A 15 6.94 15.15 6.12
N ASP A 16 7.63 14.25 6.82
CA ASP A 16 8.44 13.20 6.23
C ASP A 16 7.56 11.99 5.83
N ALA A 17 7.61 11.65 4.54
CA ALA A 17 6.90 10.51 3.98
C ALA A 17 7.31 9.17 4.64
N ALA A 18 8.57 9.02 5.05
CA ALA A 18 9.04 7.82 5.72
C ALA A 18 8.41 7.69 7.12
N VAL A 19 8.24 8.79 7.84
CA VAL A 19 7.55 8.82 9.14
C VAL A 19 6.07 8.49 8.95
N ARG A 20 5.39 9.09 7.97
CA ARG A 20 3.99 8.77 7.67
C ARG A 20 3.80 7.31 7.29
N GLN A 21 4.69 6.75 6.46
CA GLN A 21 4.67 5.33 6.10
C GLN A 21 4.82 4.44 7.35
N ALA A 22 5.83 4.70 8.19
CA ALA A 22 6.05 3.93 9.41
C ALA A 22 4.88 4.03 10.40
N ALA A 23 4.28 5.22 10.52
CA ALA A 23 3.08 5.44 11.31
C ALA A 23 1.90 4.64 10.76
N GLY A 24 1.64 4.70 9.45
CA GLY A 24 0.59 3.92 8.77
C GLY A 24 0.75 2.42 8.99
N TRP A 25 1.97 1.90 8.84
CA TRP A 25 2.30 0.49 9.11
C TRP A 25 1.98 0.13 10.55
N THR A 26 2.48 0.91 11.51
CA THR A 26 2.35 0.63 12.95
C THR A 26 0.90 0.69 13.39
N VAL A 27 0.19 1.74 13.00
CA VAL A 27 -1.23 1.95 13.29
C VAL A 27 -2.07 0.80 12.72
N GLY A 28 -1.83 0.37 11.48
CA GLY A 28 -2.52 -0.75 10.86
C GLY A 28 -2.34 -2.09 11.60
N HIS A 29 -1.21 -2.29 12.26
CA HIS A 29 -0.96 -3.51 13.06
C HIS A 29 -1.69 -3.52 14.41
N THR A 30 -2.14 -2.36 14.90
CA THR A 30 -2.98 -2.31 16.11
C THR A 30 -4.38 -2.87 15.87
N ARG A 31 -4.84 -2.89 14.61
CA ARG A 31 -6.19 -3.27 14.19
C ARG A 31 -7.31 -2.50 14.90
N ASP A 32 -7.00 -1.33 15.44
CA ASP A 32 -7.99 -0.49 16.12
C ASP A 32 -8.95 0.15 15.13
N THR A 33 -10.24 -0.14 15.24
CA THR A 33 -11.26 0.40 14.33
C THR A 33 -11.89 1.69 14.84
N GLY A 34 -11.63 2.08 16.09
CA GLY A 34 -12.26 3.24 16.73
C GLY A 34 -11.56 4.56 16.40
N ILE A 35 -10.23 4.59 16.54
CA ILE A 35 -9.40 5.80 16.39
C ILE A 35 -8.52 5.68 15.15
N ALA A 36 -7.86 4.53 14.98
CA ALA A 36 -6.90 4.32 13.91
C ALA A 36 -7.55 4.25 12.53
N LEU A 37 -8.66 3.53 12.38
CA LEU A 37 -9.34 3.38 11.09
C LEU A 37 -9.80 4.74 10.49
N PRO A 38 -10.51 5.63 11.23
CA PRO A 38 -10.87 6.95 10.70
C PRO A 38 -9.66 7.79 10.30
N ALA A 39 -8.58 7.77 11.11
CA ALA A 39 -7.36 8.52 10.82
C ALA A 39 -6.65 8.03 9.55
N VAL A 40 -6.52 6.70 9.38
CA VAL A 40 -5.92 6.09 8.18
C VAL A 40 -6.74 6.40 6.93
N ARG A 41 -8.09 6.32 7.00
CA ARG A 41 -8.95 6.66 5.86
C ARG A 41 -8.84 8.14 5.48
N SER A 42 -8.81 9.03 6.46
CA SER A 42 -8.63 10.47 6.24
C SER A 42 -7.31 10.76 5.52
N LEU A 43 -6.20 10.19 6.02
CA LEU A 43 -4.90 10.37 5.39
C LEU A 43 -4.84 9.74 3.99
N LEU A 44 -5.36 8.53 3.80
CA LEU A 44 -5.35 7.84 2.49
C LEU A 44 -6.03 8.68 1.39
N ALA A 45 -7.10 9.41 1.74
CA ALA A 45 -7.80 10.29 0.82
C ALA A 45 -6.98 11.51 0.40
N ALA A 46 -6.10 12.02 1.28
CA ALA A 46 -5.31 13.23 1.05
C ALA A 46 -3.86 12.94 0.58
N GLU A 47 -3.33 11.75 0.88
CA GLU A 47 -1.93 11.40 0.63
C GLU A 47 -1.64 11.31 -0.87
N THR A 48 -0.47 11.83 -1.26
CA THR A 48 -0.01 11.88 -2.65
C THR A 48 1.15 10.92 -2.89
N GLU A 49 1.95 10.62 -1.86
CA GLU A 49 3.11 9.75 -1.99
C GLU A 49 2.72 8.29 -2.20
N PRO A 50 3.06 7.67 -3.34
CA PRO A 50 2.55 6.34 -3.70
C PRO A 50 2.84 5.24 -2.68
N ILE A 51 4.02 5.26 -2.07
CA ILE A 51 4.42 4.26 -1.08
C ILE A 51 3.65 4.42 0.24
N VAL A 52 3.38 5.66 0.65
CA VAL A 52 2.58 5.95 1.84
C VAL A 52 1.13 5.55 1.61
N ARG A 53 0.55 5.88 0.44
CA ARG A 53 -0.79 5.41 0.05
C ARG A 53 -0.90 3.88 0.09
N ALA A 54 0.13 3.18 -0.40
CA ALA A 54 0.15 1.71 -0.40
C ALA A 54 0.11 1.14 1.02
N GLU A 55 0.87 1.73 1.95
CA GLU A 55 0.87 1.32 3.35
C GLU A 55 -0.47 1.63 4.02
N LEU A 56 -1.07 2.79 3.75
CA LEU A 56 -2.37 3.17 4.29
C LEU A 56 -3.52 2.29 3.78
N LEU A 57 -3.52 1.92 2.50
CA LEU A 57 -4.48 0.95 1.95
C LEU A 57 -4.31 -0.43 2.62
N THR A 58 -3.07 -0.83 2.89
CA THR A 58 -2.78 -2.08 3.60
C THR A 58 -3.26 -2.03 5.05
N ALA A 59 -3.01 -0.92 5.75
CA ALA A 59 -3.52 -0.68 7.10
C ALA A 59 -5.06 -0.68 7.13
N TYR A 60 -5.70 -0.01 6.17
CA TYR A 60 -7.15 -0.03 6.01
C TYR A 60 -7.67 -1.47 5.85
N SER A 61 -7.08 -2.27 4.95
CA SER A 61 -7.48 -3.67 4.73
C SER A 61 -7.34 -4.56 5.97
N ARG A 62 -6.39 -4.27 6.87
CA ARG A 62 -6.23 -4.98 8.16
C ARG A 62 -7.33 -4.65 9.17
N MET A 63 -7.89 -3.44 9.11
CA MET A 63 -8.89 -2.93 10.06
C MET A 63 -10.33 -3.12 9.56
N ASP A 64 -10.57 -2.85 8.27
CA ASP A 64 -11.86 -3.05 7.60
C ASP A 64 -11.60 -3.52 6.17
N ARG A 65 -11.64 -4.85 6.03
CA ARG A 65 -11.42 -5.51 4.76
C ARG A 65 -12.48 -5.18 3.72
N ALA A 66 -13.75 -5.19 4.12
CA ALA A 66 -14.86 -5.03 3.19
C ALA A 66 -14.83 -3.63 2.54
N GLY A 67 -14.58 -2.61 3.35
CA GLY A 67 -14.37 -1.24 2.86
C GLY A 67 -13.13 -1.12 1.97
N ALA A 68 -11.99 -1.68 2.40
CA ALA A 68 -10.76 -1.63 1.61
C ALA A 68 -10.84 -2.35 0.25
N VAL A 69 -11.62 -3.43 0.13
CA VAL A 69 -11.82 -4.13 -1.15
C VAL A 69 -12.49 -3.23 -2.19
N ALA A 70 -13.47 -2.42 -1.77
CA ALA A 70 -14.17 -1.51 -2.68
C ALA A 70 -13.20 -0.44 -3.24
N GLU A 71 -12.37 0.13 -2.37
CA GLU A 71 -11.35 1.11 -2.76
C GLU A 71 -10.23 0.47 -3.61
N ALA A 72 -9.74 -0.71 -3.23
CA ALA A 72 -8.67 -1.41 -3.94
C ALA A 72 -9.01 -1.75 -5.39
N ARG A 73 -10.28 -2.09 -5.69
CA ARG A 73 -10.70 -2.45 -7.06
C ARG A 73 -10.50 -1.32 -8.07
N SER A 74 -10.62 -0.05 -7.65
CA SER A 74 -10.38 1.10 -8.54
C SER A 74 -8.89 1.35 -8.81
N LEU A 75 -8.01 0.77 -8.01
CA LEU A 75 -6.55 0.96 -8.02
C LEU A 75 -5.79 -0.17 -8.74
N LEU A 76 -6.49 -1.09 -9.42
CA LEU A 76 -5.86 -2.19 -10.18
C LEU A 76 -5.40 -1.78 -11.59
N GLY A 77 -5.69 -0.55 -12.00
CA GLY A 77 -5.42 -0.04 -13.35
C GLY A 77 -3.92 0.11 -13.69
N PRO A 78 -3.57 0.16 -14.97
CA PRO A 78 -2.19 0.33 -15.41
C PRO A 78 -1.56 1.66 -14.97
N ASP A 79 -2.39 2.70 -14.80
CA ASP A 79 -1.95 4.06 -14.43
C ASP A 79 -1.74 4.23 -12.91
N THR A 80 -2.14 3.26 -12.10
CA THR A 80 -1.87 3.29 -10.66
C THR A 80 -0.38 3.02 -10.40
N PRO A 81 0.29 3.88 -9.61
CA PRO A 81 1.69 3.68 -9.23
C PRO A 81 1.97 2.28 -8.67
N ALA A 82 3.13 1.72 -8.99
CA ALA A 82 3.44 0.32 -8.72
C ALA A 82 3.27 -0.11 -7.25
N PRO A 83 3.73 0.64 -6.23
CA PRO A 83 3.54 0.26 -4.84
C PRO A 83 2.06 0.20 -4.44
N LEU A 84 1.29 1.21 -4.83
CA LEU A 84 -0.14 1.30 -4.52
C LEU A 84 -0.94 0.22 -5.26
N ARG A 85 -0.59 -0.06 -6.52
CA ARG A 85 -1.21 -1.14 -7.29
C ARG A 85 -0.94 -2.52 -6.70
N LEU A 86 0.26 -2.75 -6.16
CA LEU A 86 0.58 -3.99 -5.47
C LEU A 86 -0.25 -4.15 -4.19
N ALA A 87 -0.35 -3.10 -3.37
CA ALA A 87 -1.22 -3.10 -2.19
C ALA A 87 -2.69 -3.35 -2.56
N ALA A 88 -3.17 -2.75 -3.65
CA ALA A 88 -4.52 -2.95 -4.17
C ALA A 88 -4.79 -4.40 -4.59
N VAL A 89 -3.82 -5.08 -5.22
CA VAL A 89 -3.94 -6.51 -5.52
C VAL A 89 -4.20 -7.30 -4.25
N PHE A 90 -3.39 -7.11 -3.19
CA PHE A 90 -3.57 -7.85 -1.94
C PHE A 90 -4.85 -7.49 -1.18
N ALA A 91 -5.21 -6.20 -1.17
CA ALA A 91 -6.43 -5.73 -0.53
C ALA A 91 -7.69 -6.29 -1.22
N ALA A 92 -7.68 -6.42 -2.55
CA ALA A 92 -8.79 -6.96 -3.34
C ALA A 92 -8.93 -8.49 -3.26
N LEU A 93 -7.88 -9.22 -2.86
CA LEU A 93 -7.87 -10.68 -2.79
C LEU A 93 -8.46 -11.22 -1.48
N GLY A 94 -9.79 -11.24 -1.37
CA GLY A 94 -10.53 -11.87 -0.27
C GLY A 94 -10.13 -13.33 0.02
N PRO A 95 -10.19 -13.80 1.28
CA PRO A 95 -10.21 -15.22 1.57
C PRO A 95 -11.36 -15.88 0.78
N GLY A 96 -11.04 -16.88 -0.03
CA GLY A 96 -12.04 -17.58 -0.85
C GLY A 96 -12.47 -16.86 -2.13
N GLU A 97 -11.98 -15.65 -2.40
CA GLU A 97 -12.24 -14.96 -3.67
C GLU A 97 -11.37 -15.56 -4.79
N PRO A 98 -11.93 -15.79 -5.99
CA PRO A 98 -11.17 -16.34 -7.10
C PRO A 98 -10.13 -15.34 -7.59
N TRP A 99 -8.98 -15.86 -7.99
CA TRP A 99 -7.95 -15.06 -8.63
C TRP A 99 -8.41 -14.62 -10.04
N LEU A 100 -9.02 -13.43 -10.13
CA LEU A 100 -9.51 -12.85 -11.39
C LEU A 100 -8.39 -12.48 -12.37
N ALA A 101 -8.74 -12.35 -13.65
CA ALA A 101 -7.82 -11.95 -14.72
C ALA A 101 -7.14 -10.60 -14.43
N VAL A 102 -7.88 -9.64 -13.85
CA VAL A 102 -7.34 -8.33 -13.48
C VAL A 102 -6.19 -8.43 -12.48
N HIS A 103 -6.26 -9.34 -11.49
CA HIS A 103 -5.17 -9.57 -10.54
C HIS A 103 -3.93 -10.17 -11.23
N ARG A 104 -4.12 -11.12 -12.16
CA ARG A 104 -3.01 -11.69 -12.95
C ARG A 104 -2.32 -10.63 -13.80
N THR A 105 -3.10 -9.78 -14.47
CA THR A 105 -2.56 -8.71 -15.32
C THR A 105 -1.77 -7.72 -14.48
N ALA A 106 -2.33 -7.24 -13.36
CA ALA A 106 -1.65 -6.31 -12.46
C ALA A 106 -0.33 -6.89 -11.93
N LEU A 107 -0.32 -8.13 -11.43
CA LEU A 107 0.88 -8.78 -10.91
C LEU A 107 1.94 -9.00 -12.00
N ARG A 108 1.54 -9.42 -13.19
CA ARG A 108 2.46 -9.62 -14.33
C ARG A 108 3.14 -8.31 -14.73
N SER A 109 2.38 -7.22 -14.84
CA SER A 109 2.93 -5.92 -15.19
C SER A 109 3.93 -5.42 -14.13
N LEU A 110 3.66 -5.68 -12.84
CA LEU A 110 4.60 -5.36 -11.76
C LEU A 110 5.88 -6.20 -11.84
N LEU A 111 5.76 -7.50 -12.10
CA LEU A 111 6.92 -8.40 -12.25
C LEU A 111 7.83 -7.96 -13.40
N VAL A 112 7.27 -7.52 -14.53
CA VAL A 112 8.05 -7.01 -15.67
C VAL A 112 8.88 -5.80 -15.27
N VAL A 113 8.28 -4.84 -14.55
CA VAL A 113 8.98 -3.63 -14.09
C VAL A 113 10.08 -3.96 -13.07
N LEU A 114 9.78 -4.82 -12.08
CA LEU A 114 10.75 -5.22 -11.06
C LEU A 114 11.93 -6.00 -11.65
N LEU A 115 11.68 -6.89 -12.61
CA LEU A 115 12.73 -7.63 -13.32
C LEU A 115 13.58 -6.73 -14.22
N ALA A 116 12.98 -5.69 -14.82
CA ALA A 116 13.73 -4.70 -15.58
C ALA A 116 14.65 -3.87 -14.67
N GLU A 117 14.16 -3.45 -13.50
CA GLU A 117 14.95 -2.73 -12.49
C GLU A 117 16.12 -3.58 -11.97
N ALA A 118 15.85 -4.84 -11.60
CA ALA A 118 16.88 -5.76 -11.10
C ALA A 118 17.98 -6.07 -12.13
N ARG A 119 17.70 -5.90 -13.44
CA ARG A 119 18.67 -6.10 -14.53
C ARG A 119 19.50 -4.85 -14.84
N ARG A 120 19.06 -3.66 -14.42
CA ARG A 120 19.75 -2.39 -14.67
C ARG A 120 21.19 -2.34 -14.10
N PRO A 121 21.47 -2.75 -12.85
CA PRO A 121 22.85 -2.74 -12.32
C PRO A 121 23.79 -3.73 -13.02
N ALA A 122 23.26 -4.80 -13.63
CA ALA A 122 24.09 -5.80 -14.33
C ALA A 122 24.57 -5.33 -15.72
N LEU A 123 23.79 -4.47 -16.39
CA LEU A 123 24.13 -3.93 -17.71
C LEU A 123 25.09 -2.75 -17.61
N GLU A 124 24.93 -1.88 -16.61
CA GLU A 124 25.83 -0.73 -16.39
C GLU A 124 27.25 -1.18 -15.98
N ALA A 125 27.39 -2.26 -15.22
CA ALA A 125 28.68 -2.86 -14.90
C ALA A 125 29.39 -3.49 -16.11
N SER A 126 28.64 -3.90 -17.14
CA SER A 126 29.19 -4.53 -18.36
C SER A 126 29.61 -3.52 -19.44
N CYS A 127 29.19 -2.25 -19.34
CA CYS A 127 29.59 -1.17 -20.26
C CYS A 127 30.79 -0.34 -19.76
N SER A 128 31.22 -0.53 -18.50
CA SER A 128 32.39 0.14 -17.90
C SER A 128 33.66 -0.74 -17.87
N ALA A 129 33.64 -1.92 -18.51
CA ALA A 129 34.78 -2.84 -18.63
C ALA A 129 35.18 -2.98 -20.10
#